data_AF-A0A2V5VPE9-F1
#
_entry.id   AF-A0A2V5VPE9-F1
#
_cell.length_a   1.000
_cell.length_b   1.000
_cell.length_c   1.000
_cell.angle_alpha   90.00
_cell.angle_beta   90.00
_cell.angle_gamma   90.00
#
_symmetry.space_group_name_H-M   'P 1'
#
loop_
_entity.id
_entity.type
_entity.pdbx_description
1 polymer ?
#
loop_
_entity_poly.entity_id
_entity_poly.type
_entity_poly.pdbx_seq_one_letter_code
_entity_poly.pdbx_strand_id
1 'polypeptide(L)'
;RGIGPAYGDKAARTGLRVSDLMQPILFAKKLQAKIRENNSILQALGAKPINYREVHEAYLAAGEKLWPFVTNTVVYLHRALEQGKEILFEGAQGTFLDIDHGTYPYVTSSNTTAGGACTGTGVPPHRMDQVVGVMKAYTTRVGEGPLPTEDRRLAQRLHSLGREFGATTGRARRCGWFDSVATRYATMINGLDELAITNLDGLDDVDPIRICVGYRLNGKRLDVPPCDAVQLDNCEPIYEEMPGWKQSTTSAKKLSQLPLAARNYVKRLGQLTGAKISIVSVGPTRAQTIFL
;
A
#
# COMPACT_ATOMS: atom_id res chain seq x y z
N ARG A 1 -3.43 -8.69 -13.38
CA ARG A 1 -2.64 -7.57 -13.98
C ARG A 1 -1.20 -7.96 -14.34
N GLY A 2 -0.74 -9.20 -14.13
CA GLY A 2 0.61 -9.62 -14.58
C GLY A 2 1.80 -9.07 -13.78
N ILE A 3 1.56 -8.47 -12.60
CA ILE A 3 2.63 -7.87 -11.77
C ILE A 3 3.64 -8.92 -11.31
N GLY A 4 3.17 -10.04 -10.75
CA GLY A 4 4.04 -11.12 -10.28
C GLY A 4 4.92 -11.71 -11.39
N PRO A 5 4.36 -12.17 -12.53
CA PRO A 5 5.16 -12.65 -13.65
C PRO A 5 6.20 -11.65 -14.16
N ALA A 6 5.86 -10.35 -14.25
CA ALA A 6 6.81 -9.33 -14.68
C ALA A 6 7.99 -9.15 -13.70
N TYR A 7 7.74 -9.15 -12.39
CA TYR A 7 8.80 -9.14 -11.38
C TYR A 7 9.60 -10.46 -11.34
N GLY A 8 8.94 -11.60 -11.62
CA GLY A 8 9.60 -12.90 -11.79
C GLY A 8 10.62 -12.88 -12.93
N ASP A 9 10.22 -12.35 -14.09
CA ASP A 9 11.10 -12.15 -15.25
C ASP A 9 12.27 -11.19 -14.95
N LYS A 10 12.03 -10.13 -14.17
CA LYS A 10 13.09 -9.24 -13.67
C LYS A 10 14.10 -10.00 -12.81
N ALA A 11 13.63 -10.75 -11.82
CA ALA A 11 14.48 -11.53 -10.92
C ALA A 11 15.25 -12.64 -11.65
N ALA A 12 14.60 -13.28 -12.64
CA ALA A 12 15.22 -14.27 -13.53
C ALA A 12 16.21 -13.64 -14.53
N ARG A 13 16.22 -12.31 -14.69
CA ARG A 13 17.01 -11.55 -15.67
C ARG A 13 16.65 -11.87 -17.12
N THR A 14 15.40 -12.27 -17.36
CA THR A 14 14.86 -12.60 -18.69
C THR A 14 13.80 -11.62 -19.18
N GLY A 15 13.40 -10.66 -18.32
CA GLY A 15 12.43 -9.63 -18.64
C GLY A 15 12.91 -8.61 -19.66
N LEU A 16 11.95 -8.02 -20.38
CA LEU A 16 12.18 -6.88 -21.27
C LEU A 16 12.02 -5.57 -20.50
N ARG A 17 12.85 -4.58 -20.82
CA ARG A 17 12.80 -3.24 -20.21
C ARG A 17 12.40 -2.18 -21.24
N VAL A 18 12.05 -0.98 -20.76
CA VAL A 18 11.77 0.18 -21.64
C VAL A 18 12.92 0.43 -22.62
N SER A 19 14.18 0.30 -22.17
CA SER A 19 15.35 0.44 -23.04
C SER A 19 15.41 -0.53 -24.21
N ASP A 20 14.83 -1.73 -24.06
CA ASP A 20 14.72 -2.69 -25.14
C ASP A 20 13.65 -2.24 -26.14
N LEU A 21 12.50 -1.78 -25.65
CA LEU A 21 11.40 -1.27 -26.47
C LEU A 21 11.84 -0.07 -27.35
N MET A 22 12.79 0.72 -26.86
CA MET A 22 13.42 1.83 -27.62
C MET A 22 14.35 1.37 -28.75
N GLN A 23 14.59 0.06 -28.89
CA GLN A 23 15.44 -0.56 -29.91
C GLN A 23 14.64 -1.62 -30.68
N PRO A 24 13.86 -1.24 -31.70
CA PRO A 24 12.86 -2.12 -32.32
C PRO A 24 13.40 -3.49 -32.77
N ILE A 25 14.60 -3.52 -33.36
CA ILE A 25 15.24 -4.76 -33.83
C ILE A 25 15.57 -5.69 -32.64
N LEU A 26 16.15 -5.15 -31.56
CA LEU A 26 16.48 -5.92 -30.36
C LEU A 26 15.22 -6.36 -29.62
N PHE A 27 14.23 -5.47 -29.51
CA PHE A 27 12.92 -5.75 -28.93
C PHE A 27 12.26 -6.93 -29.61
N ALA A 28 12.16 -6.91 -30.94
CA ALA A 28 11.53 -7.97 -31.73
C ALA A 28 12.13 -9.35 -31.43
N LYS A 29 13.48 -9.44 -31.40
CA LYS A 29 14.20 -10.68 -31.10
C LYS A 29 13.93 -11.19 -29.68
N LYS A 30 14.02 -10.30 -28.68
CA LYS A 30 13.77 -10.64 -27.27
C LYS A 30 12.32 -11.05 -27.02
N LEU A 31 11.38 -10.30 -27.59
CA LEU A 31 9.95 -10.57 -27.48
C LEU A 31 9.59 -11.92 -28.09
N GLN A 32 10.13 -12.25 -29.27
CA GLN A 32 9.86 -13.53 -29.93
C GLN A 32 10.34 -14.72 -29.09
N ALA A 33 11.50 -14.60 -28.42
CA ALA A 33 11.99 -15.63 -27.51
C ALA A 33 11.07 -15.77 -26.28
N LYS A 34 10.72 -14.65 -25.64
CA LYS A 34 9.85 -14.64 -24.46
C LYS A 34 8.43 -15.14 -24.75
N ILE A 35 7.85 -14.81 -25.90
CA ILE A 35 6.53 -15.34 -26.31
C ILE A 35 6.59 -16.84 -26.56
N ARG A 36 7.66 -17.38 -27.16
CA ARG A 36 7.82 -18.83 -27.31
C ARG A 36 7.85 -19.54 -25.96
N GLU A 37 8.68 -19.06 -25.04
CA GLU A 37 8.78 -19.57 -23.66
C GLU A 37 7.41 -19.53 -22.95
N ASN A 38 6.76 -18.37 -22.93
CA ASN A 38 5.47 -18.20 -22.28
C ASN A 38 4.36 -19.03 -22.93
N ASN A 39 4.37 -19.21 -24.24
CA ASN A 39 3.39 -20.06 -24.92
C ASN A 39 3.55 -21.54 -24.58
N SER A 40 4.79 -22.02 -24.39
CA SER A 40 5.02 -23.39 -23.89
C SER A 40 4.44 -23.57 -22.49
N ILE A 41 4.60 -22.59 -21.60
CA ILE A 41 4.03 -22.61 -20.25
C ILE A 41 2.50 -22.55 -20.30
N LEU A 42 1.93 -21.62 -21.08
CA LEU A 42 0.48 -21.47 -21.22
C LEU A 42 -0.16 -22.75 -21.77
N GLN A 43 0.44 -23.36 -22.79
CA GLN A 43 -0.06 -24.61 -23.36
C GLN A 43 -0.02 -25.75 -22.35
N ALA A 44 1.06 -25.88 -21.57
CA ALA A 44 1.16 -26.89 -20.51
C ALA A 44 0.10 -26.70 -19.42
N LEU A 45 -0.36 -25.47 -19.21
CA LEU A 45 -1.44 -25.11 -18.28
C LEU A 45 -2.84 -25.11 -18.94
N GLY A 46 -2.96 -25.50 -20.21
CA GLY A 46 -4.23 -25.54 -20.95
C GLY A 46 -4.78 -24.16 -21.37
N ALA A 47 -3.96 -23.11 -21.31
CA ALA A 47 -4.31 -21.76 -21.73
C ALA A 47 -4.01 -21.51 -23.21
N LYS A 48 -4.70 -20.53 -23.81
CA LYS A 48 -4.47 -20.13 -25.21
C LYS A 48 -3.10 -19.46 -25.37
N PRO A 49 -2.37 -19.77 -26.46
CA PRO A 49 -1.11 -19.11 -26.75
C PRO A 49 -1.33 -17.64 -27.10
N ILE A 50 -0.32 -16.83 -26.83
CA ILE A 50 -0.23 -15.41 -27.16
C ILE A 50 0.30 -15.27 -28.60
N ASN A 51 -0.33 -14.41 -29.39
CA ASN A 51 0.10 -14.10 -30.76
C ASN A 51 1.28 -13.11 -30.74
N TYR A 52 2.42 -13.53 -31.29
CA TYR A 52 3.61 -12.67 -31.39
C TYR A 52 3.36 -11.37 -32.13
N ARG A 53 2.70 -11.44 -33.30
CA ARG A 53 2.52 -10.28 -34.18
C ARG A 53 1.66 -9.21 -33.52
N GLU A 54 0.55 -9.63 -32.90
CA GLU A 54 -0.36 -8.73 -32.18
C GLU A 54 0.34 -8.02 -31.03
N VAL A 55 1.09 -8.75 -30.20
CA VAL A 55 1.83 -8.16 -29.08
C VAL A 55 2.94 -7.24 -29.59
N HIS A 56 3.67 -7.66 -30.62
CA HIS A 56 4.75 -6.86 -31.19
C HIS A 56 4.25 -5.52 -31.74
N GLU A 57 3.22 -5.55 -32.58
CA GLU A 57 2.62 -4.33 -33.17
C GLU A 57 2.05 -3.41 -32.08
N ALA A 58 1.32 -3.96 -31.11
CA ALA A 58 0.75 -3.17 -30.01
C ALA A 58 1.82 -2.50 -29.14
N TYR A 59 2.90 -3.22 -28.80
CA TYR A 59 3.95 -2.66 -27.96
C TYR A 59 4.82 -1.65 -28.70
N LEU A 60 5.08 -1.82 -30.00
CA LEU A 60 5.78 -0.80 -30.79
C LEU A 60 4.97 0.50 -30.86
N ALA A 61 3.67 0.42 -31.13
CA ALA A 61 2.78 1.59 -31.12
C ALA A 61 2.73 2.26 -29.74
N ALA A 62 2.78 1.49 -28.64
CA ALA A 62 2.92 2.05 -27.30
C ALA A 62 4.29 2.71 -27.09
N GLY A 63 5.36 2.09 -27.60
CA GLY A 63 6.73 2.61 -27.55
C GLY A 63 6.86 3.97 -28.22
N GLU A 64 6.26 4.16 -29.39
CA GLU A 64 6.23 5.46 -30.10
C GLU A 64 5.59 6.57 -29.25
N LYS A 65 4.48 6.26 -28.57
CA LYS A 65 3.80 7.23 -27.71
C LYS A 65 4.58 7.54 -26.44
N LEU A 66 5.29 6.54 -25.89
CA LEU A 66 6.06 6.68 -24.66
C LEU A 66 7.43 7.34 -24.91
N TRP A 67 7.96 7.25 -26.13
CA TRP A 67 9.30 7.74 -26.50
C TRP A 67 9.64 9.13 -25.94
N PRO A 68 8.77 10.16 -26.05
CA PRO A 68 9.10 11.51 -25.58
C PRO A 68 9.31 11.63 -24.07
N PHE A 69 8.86 10.63 -23.29
CA PHE A 69 8.94 10.62 -21.83
C PHE A 69 10.06 9.73 -21.30
N VAL A 70 10.73 8.97 -22.17
CA VAL A 70 11.82 8.07 -21.75
C VAL A 70 13.10 8.86 -21.55
N THR A 71 13.68 8.74 -20.36
CA THR A 71 14.96 9.38 -20.03
C THR A 71 15.71 8.56 -18.99
N ASN A 72 16.98 8.90 -18.74
CA ASN A 72 17.72 8.38 -17.61
C ASN A 72 17.18 9.04 -16.32
N THR A 73 16.22 8.37 -15.68
CA THR A 73 15.55 8.88 -14.48
C THR A 73 16.50 9.06 -13.29
N VAL A 74 17.55 8.25 -13.18
CA VAL A 74 18.58 8.42 -12.13
C VAL A 74 19.27 9.77 -12.30
N VAL A 75 19.77 10.07 -13.51
CA VAL A 75 20.44 11.35 -13.79
C VAL A 75 19.48 12.53 -13.61
N TYR A 76 18.22 12.38 -14.03
CA TYR A 76 17.19 13.40 -13.85
C TYR A 76 16.97 13.74 -12.38
N LEU A 77 16.79 12.73 -11.53
CA LEU A 77 16.55 12.91 -10.09
C LEU A 77 17.77 13.49 -9.38
N HIS A 78 18.98 13.03 -9.70
CA HIS A 78 20.21 13.56 -9.10
C HIS A 78 20.45 15.03 -9.47
N ARG A 79 20.18 15.44 -10.72
CA ARG A 79 20.21 16.86 -11.11
C ARG A 79 19.16 17.69 -10.38
N ALA A 80 17.98 17.15 -10.13
CA ALA A 80 16.96 17.83 -9.34
C ALA A 80 17.43 18.02 -7.89
N LEU A 81 18.07 17.02 -7.29
CA LEU A 81 18.67 17.10 -5.96
C LEU A 81 19.81 18.13 -5.88
N GLU A 82 20.70 18.18 -6.88
CA GLU A 82 21.78 19.18 -6.97
C GLU A 82 21.25 20.61 -7.06
N GLN A 83 20.09 20.80 -7.70
CA GLN A 83 19.41 22.08 -7.81
C GLN A 83 18.58 22.45 -6.57
N GLY A 84 18.58 21.61 -5.53
CA GLY A 84 17.80 21.83 -4.31
C GLY A 84 16.29 21.73 -4.52
N LYS A 85 15.84 20.97 -5.52
CA LYS A 85 14.40 20.75 -5.75
C LYS A 85 13.83 19.76 -4.74
N GLU A 86 12.60 20.02 -4.32
CA GLU A 86 11.81 19.07 -3.54
C GLU A 86 11.33 17.92 -4.42
N ILE A 87 11.45 16.69 -3.91
CA ILE A 87 11.03 15.46 -4.59
C ILE A 87 10.10 14.70 -3.66
N LEU A 88 8.89 14.41 -4.13
CA LEU A 88 7.94 13.54 -3.43
C LEU A 88 7.92 12.17 -4.08
N PHE A 89 8.20 11.12 -3.30
CA PHE A 89 8.04 9.74 -3.73
C PHE A 89 6.65 9.24 -3.35
N GLU A 90 5.83 8.93 -4.35
CA GLU A 90 4.51 8.32 -4.14
C GLU A 90 4.64 6.79 -4.03
N GLY A 91 4.35 6.26 -2.85
CA GLY A 91 4.41 4.82 -2.58
C GLY A 91 3.20 4.06 -3.12
N ALA A 92 3.44 2.83 -3.57
CA ALA A 92 2.42 1.81 -3.74
C ALA A 92 3.03 0.44 -3.40
N GLN A 93 2.36 -0.50 -2.75
CA GLN A 93 1.06 -0.44 -2.09
C GLN A 93 1.23 0.01 -0.62
N GLY A 94 1.13 -0.90 0.35
CA GLY A 94 1.39 -0.62 1.77
C GLY A 94 2.30 -1.68 2.39
N THR A 95 2.88 -1.40 3.54
CA THR A 95 3.91 -2.23 4.20
C THR A 95 3.54 -3.70 4.33
N PHE A 96 2.29 -4.01 4.71
CA PHE A 96 1.85 -5.40 4.89
C PHE A 96 1.59 -6.17 3.58
N LEU A 97 1.80 -5.52 2.43
CA LEU A 97 1.86 -6.13 1.11
C LEU A 97 3.28 -6.14 0.54
N ASP A 98 4.29 -5.70 1.29
CA ASP A 98 5.70 -5.77 0.90
C ASP A 98 6.13 -7.23 0.69
N ILE A 99 6.96 -7.51 -0.32
CA ILE A 99 7.41 -8.88 -0.62
C ILE A 99 8.25 -9.50 0.49
N ASP A 100 8.99 -8.69 1.26
CA ASP A 100 9.88 -9.14 2.33
C ASP A 100 9.25 -8.94 3.71
N HIS A 101 8.54 -7.81 3.91
CA HIS A 101 8.04 -7.39 5.23
C HIS A 101 6.52 -7.51 5.39
N GLY A 102 5.82 -7.97 4.35
CA GLY A 102 4.38 -8.17 4.37
C GLY A 102 3.94 -9.53 4.88
N THR A 103 2.65 -9.82 4.75
CA THR A 103 2.07 -11.11 5.16
C THR A 103 2.29 -12.19 4.09
N TYR A 104 3.55 -12.55 3.82
CA TYR A 104 3.91 -13.52 2.78
C TYR A 104 3.19 -14.87 2.99
N PRO A 105 2.64 -15.53 1.95
CA PRO A 105 2.75 -15.21 0.51
C PRO A 105 1.67 -14.25 -0.02
N TYR A 106 0.82 -13.71 0.84
CA TYR A 106 -0.31 -12.84 0.46
C TYR A 106 0.13 -11.38 0.28
N VAL A 107 1.09 -11.15 -0.60
CA VAL A 107 1.81 -9.89 -0.79
C VAL A 107 1.90 -9.52 -2.27
N THR A 108 2.35 -8.31 -2.58
CA THR A 108 2.78 -7.96 -3.94
C THR A 108 4.21 -8.46 -4.17
N SER A 109 4.69 -8.39 -5.42
CA SER A 109 6.03 -8.88 -5.80
C SER A 109 7.10 -7.78 -5.77
N SER A 110 6.86 -6.69 -5.05
CA SER A 110 7.75 -5.53 -4.96
C SER A 110 7.91 -5.06 -3.52
N ASN A 111 8.97 -4.31 -3.25
CA ASN A 111 9.12 -3.60 -1.99
C ASN A 111 8.21 -2.37 -1.98
N THR A 112 7.28 -2.35 -1.02
CA THR A 112 6.31 -1.26 -0.81
C THR A 112 6.71 -0.36 0.37
N THR A 113 7.75 -0.76 1.10
CA THR A 113 8.38 0.02 2.16
C THR A 113 9.17 1.22 1.61
N ALA A 114 9.51 2.17 2.49
CA ALA A 114 10.23 3.41 2.14
C ALA A 114 11.57 3.13 1.44
N GLY A 115 12.26 2.03 1.81
CA GLY A 115 13.49 1.58 1.13
C GLY A 115 13.29 1.29 -0.36
N GLY A 116 12.07 0.93 -0.79
CA GLY A 116 11.70 0.74 -2.19
C GLY A 116 11.84 2.01 -3.03
N ALA A 117 11.74 3.20 -2.43
CA ALA A 117 12.02 4.46 -3.12
C ALA A 117 13.49 4.55 -3.56
N CYS A 118 14.42 4.05 -2.73
CA CYS A 118 15.84 4.06 -3.07
C CYS A 118 16.13 3.10 -4.23
N THR A 119 15.73 1.83 -4.09
CA THR A 119 16.01 0.79 -5.09
C THR A 119 15.23 1.00 -6.40
N GLY A 120 14.06 1.64 -6.33
CA GLY A 120 13.21 1.94 -7.49
C GLY A 120 13.63 3.16 -8.29
N THR A 121 14.36 4.11 -7.69
CA THR A 121 14.67 5.41 -8.33
C THR A 121 16.15 5.72 -8.46
N GLY A 122 17.02 5.04 -7.69
CA GLY A 122 18.46 5.32 -7.65
C GLY A 122 18.84 6.52 -6.79
N VAL A 123 17.91 7.09 -6.01
CA VAL A 123 18.21 8.07 -4.97
C VAL A 123 18.79 7.36 -3.74
N PRO A 124 19.92 7.82 -3.17
CA PRO A 124 20.58 7.09 -2.10
C PRO A 124 19.85 7.25 -0.76
N PRO A 125 19.92 6.25 0.14
CA PRO A 125 19.17 6.28 1.40
C PRO A 125 19.42 7.51 2.28
N HIS A 126 20.65 8.03 2.31
CA HIS A 126 21.02 9.21 3.12
C HIS A 126 20.46 10.54 2.59
N ARG A 127 19.68 10.52 1.50
CA ARG A 127 19.00 11.68 0.90
C ARG A 127 17.47 11.60 1.02
N MET A 128 16.97 10.67 1.84
CA MET A 128 15.55 10.62 2.21
C MET A 128 15.36 11.44 3.49
N ASP A 129 14.79 12.63 3.33
CA ASP A 129 14.69 13.61 4.43
C ASP A 129 13.52 13.34 5.39
N GLN A 130 12.40 12.83 4.85
CA GLN A 130 11.18 12.60 5.62
C GLN A 130 10.35 11.43 5.06
N VAL A 131 9.79 10.61 5.94
CA VAL A 131 8.87 9.51 5.61
C VAL A 131 7.52 9.72 6.29
N VAL A 132 6.45 9.87 5.49
CA VAL A 132 5.08 10.01 5.97
C VAL A 132 4.31 8.70 5.78
N GLY A 133 3.86 8.09 6.88
CA GLY A 133 3.02 6.90 6.86
C GLY A 133 1.54 7.27 6.72
N VAL A 134 0.89 6.82 5.66
CA VAL A 134 -0.56 7.04 5.45
C VAL A 134 -1.36 5.86 5.96
N MET A 135 -2.12 6.07 7.02
CA MET A 135 -2.93 5.04 7.68
C MET A 135 -4.38 5.46 7.72
N LYS A 136 -5.30 4.55 7.43
CA LYS A 136 -6.72 4.80 7.71
C LYS A 136 -6.98 4.72 9.21
N ALA A 137 -8.03 5.37 9.67
CA ALA A 137 -8.54 5.26 11.04
C ALA A 137 -9.08 3.84 11.39
N TYR A 138 -9.09 2.93 10.43
CA TYR A 138 -9.47 1.51 10.57
C TYR A 138 -8.68 0.71 9.53
N THR A 139 -8.65 -0.62 9.63
CA THR A 139 -7.88 -1.46 8.70
C THR A 139 -8.75 -2.00 7.57
N THR A 140 -8.15 -2.17 6.39
CA THR A 140 -8.83 -2.80 5.25
C THR A 140 -7.88 -3.67 4.46
N ARG A 141 -8.37 -4.80 3.95
CA ARG A 141 -7.61 -5.72 3.10
C ARG A 141 -8.37 -6.04 1.83
N VAL A 142 -7.67 -5.99 0.70
CA VAL A 142 -8.15 -6.49 -0.59
C VAL A 142 -7.55 -7.87 -0.83
N GLY A 143 -8.38 -8.86 -1.14
CA GLY A 143 -7.94 -10.22 -1.40
C GLY A 143 -7.73 -11.03 -0.12
N GLU A 144 -7.05 -12.17 -0.30
CA GLU A 144 -6.82 -13.17 0.75
C GLU A 144 -5.68 -12.77 1.70
N GLY A 145 -5.51 -13.56 2.76
CA GLY A 145 -4.44 -13.45 3.75
C GLY A 145 -4.89 -12.85 5.09
N PRO A 146 -4.02 -12.85 6.11
CA PRO A 146 -4.44 -12.57 7.48
C PRO A 146 -4.94 -11.13 7.69
N LEU A 147 -5.98 -10.98 8.50
CA LEU A 147 -6.45 -9.69 9.01
C LEU A 147 -6.98 -9.92 10.44
N PRO A 148 -6.11 -9.95 11.47
CA PRO A 148 -6.50 -10.29 12.84
C PRO A 148 -7.64 -9.43 13.40
N THR A 149 -7.70 -8.16 12.98
CA THR A 149 -8.69 -7.19 13.44
C THR A 149 -9.97 -7.16 12.62
N GLU A 150 -10.17 -8.10 11.68
CA GLU A 150 -11.36 -8.17 10.84
C GLU A 150 -12.64 -8.17 11.68
N ASP A 151 -13.58 -7.28 11.33
CA ASP A 151 -14.85 -7.14 12.04
C ASP A 151 -15.98 -7.02 11.03
N ARG A 152 -16.88 -8.01 11.06
CA ARG A 152 -18.01 -8.11 10.14
C ARG A 152 -18.99 -6.94 10.28
N ARG A 153 -19.21 -6.44 11.50
CA ARG A 153 -20.17 -5.35 11.74
C ARG A 153 -19.61 -4.03 11.22
N LEU A 154 -18.34 -3.76 11.48
CA LEU A 154 -17.64 -2.60 10.93
C LEU A 154 -17.60 -2.66 9.40
N ALA A 155 -17.29 -3.82 8.81
CA ALA A 155 -17.30 -4.00 7.37
C ALA A 155 -18.67 -3.70 6.75
N GLN A 156 -19.74 -4.32 7.25
CA GLN A 156 -21.12 -4.08 6.76
C GLN A 156 -21.50 -2.60 6.79
N ARG A 157 -21.11 -1.90 7.85
CA ARG A 157 -21.35 -0.47 8.00
C ARG A 157 -20.55 0.36 6.99
N LEU A 158 -19.25 0.10 6.83
CA LEU A 158 -18.44 0.83 5.85
C LEU A 158 -18.96 0.60 4.44
N HIS A 159 -19.41 -0.62 4.12
CA HIS A 159 -20.03 -0.94 2.84
C HIS A 159 -21.38 -0.24 2.64
N SER A 160 -22.22 -0.11 3.68
CA SER A 160 -23.49 0.62 3.56
C SER A 160 -23.30 2.12 3.33
N LEU A 161 -22.16 2.68 3.74
CA LEU A 161 -21.73 4.04 3.40
C LEU A 161 -21.13 4.16 1.98
N GLY A 162 -21.15 3.09 1.18
CA GLY A 162 -20.54 3.06 -0.15
C GLY A 162 -19.01 3.05 -0.12
N ARG A 163 -18.39 2.76 1.02
CA ARG A 163 -16.93 2.76 1.18
C ARG A 163 -16.36 1.37 1.01
N GLU A 164 -15.06 1.33 0.77
CA GLU A 164 -14.26 0.09 0.79
C GLU A 164 -14.63 -0.94 -0.28
N PHE A 165 -14.83 -0.45 -1.50
CA PHE A 165 -14.90 -1.24 -2.72
C PHE A 165 -13.66 -1.04 -3.59
N GLY A 166 -13.27 -2.07 -4.34
CA GLY A 166 -12.19 -1.96 -5.32
C GLY A 166 -12.56 -1.01 -6.46
N ALA A 167 -11.76 0.02 -6.72
CA ALA A 167 -12.05 1.04 -7.73
C ALA A 167 -12.24 0.48 -9.16
N THR A 168 -11.60 -0.64 -9.50
CA THR A 168 -11.72 -1.27 -10.83
C THR A 168 -12.64 -2.49 -10.82
N THR A 169 -12.66 -3.25 -9.73
CA THR A 169 -13.35 -4.56 -9.68
C THR A 169 -14.70 -4.51 -8.99
N GLY A 170 -15.00 -3.45 -8.23
CA GLY A 170 -16.18 -3.37 -7.37
C GLY A 170 -16.17 -4.37 -6.20
N ARG A 171 -15.11 -5.18 -6.02
CA ARG A 171 -15.07 -6.19 -4.94
C ARG A 171 -15.02 -5.50 -3.58
N ALA A 172 -15.91 -5.92 -2.69
CA ALA A 172 -15.92 -5.48 -1.29
C ALA A 172 -14.61 -5.86 -0.60
N ARG A 173 -14.02 -4.91 0.13
CA ARG A 173 -12.83 -5.13 0.94
C ARG A 173 -13.22 -5.68 2.31
N ARG A 174 -12.36 -6.53 2.86
CA ARG A 174 -12.42 -6.91 4.27
C ARG A 174 -12.04 -5.70 5.10
N CYS A 175 -12.74 -5.48 6.20
CA CYS A 175 -12.53 -4.32 7.07
C CYS A 175 -12.37 -4.78 8.50
N GLY A 176 -11.55 -4.06 9.26
CA GLY A 176 -11.26 -4.36 10.64
C GLY A 176 -10.96 -3.11 11.45
N TRP A 177 -10.86 -3.27 12.76
CA TRP A 177 -10.48 -2.19 13.66
C TRP A 177 -9.05 -1.71 13.39
N PHE A 178 -8.71 -0.52 13.89
CA PHE A 178 -7.34 -0.02 13.78
C PHE A 178 -6.37 -0.97 14.48
N ASP A 179 -5.28 -1.30 13.80
CA ASP A 179 -4.28 -2.21 14.30
C ASP A 179 -2.99 -1.45 14.67
N SER A 180 -2.86 -1.14 15.96
CA SER A 180 -1.67 -0.41 16.44
C SER A 180 -0.43 -1.30 16.52
N VAL A 181 -0.59 -2.62 16.62
CA VAL A 181 0.52 -3.58 16.64
C VAL A 181 1.18 -3.60 15.27
N ALA A 182 0.37 -3.78 14.23
CA ALA A 182 0.80 -3.73 12.84
C ALA A 182 1.37 -2.35 12.49
N THR A 183 0.68 -1.27 12.87
CA THR A 183 1.12 0.09 12.53
C THR A 183 2.43 0.46 13.23
N ARG A 184 2.61 0.12 14.51
CA ARG A 184 3.89 0.32 15.22
C ARG A 184 5.03 -0.44 14.56
N TYR A 185 4.79 -1.67 14.11
CA TYR A 185 5.79 -2.44 13.38
C TYR A 185 6.13 -1.80 12.02
N ALA A 186 5.13 -1.24 11.33
CA ALA A 186 5.35 -0.46 10.10
C ALA A 186 6.18 0.80 10.34
N THR A 187 6.01 1.47 11.49
CA THR A 187 6.87 2.59 11.93
C THR A 187 8.33 2.16 12.02
N MET A 188 8.61 0.99 12.60
CA MET A 188 9.96 0.45 12.73
C MET A 188 10.60 0.14 11.38
N ILE A 189 9.86 -0.51 10.48
CA ILE A 189 10.37 -0.90 9.15
C ILE A 189 10.72 0.31 8.28
N ASN A 190 9.86 1.33 8.30
CA ASN A 190 9.96 2.46 7.39
C ASN A 190 10.69 3.67 7.98
N GLY A 191 10.93 3.70 9.29
CA GLY A 191 11.44 4.89 9.98
C GLY A 191 10.48 6.07 9.81
N LEU A 192 9.18 5.88 10.10
CA LEU A 192 8.18 6.93 9.88
C LEU A 192 8.41 8.12 10.82
N ASP A 193 8.62 9.30 10.25
CA ASP A 193 8.68 10.56 10.99
C ASP A 193 7.29 11.04 11.40
N GLU A 194 6.34 10.88 10.48
CA GLU A 194 4.98 11.38 10.65
C GLU A 194 3.91 10.39 10.14
N LEU A 195 2.71 10.53 10.68
CA LEU A 195 1.51 9.81 10.25
C LEU A 195 0.46 10.76 9.71
N ALA A 196 -0.15 10.34 8.60
CA ALA A 196 -1.40 10.87 8.09
C ALA A 196 -2.53 9.87 8.40
N ILE A 197 -3.45 10.25 9.29
CA ILE A 197 -4.64 9.44 9.61
C ILE A 197 -5.78 9.84 8.67
N THR A 198 -6.23 8.94 7.80
CA THR A 198 -7.30 9.21 6.83
C THR A 198 -8.60 8.50 7.19
N ASN A 199 -9.70 8.92 6.57
CA ASN A 199 -11.01 8.28 6.69
C ASN A 199 -11.54 8.28 8.14
N LEU A 200 -11.20 9.29 8.95
CA LEU A 200 -11.68 9.40 10.33
C LEU A 200 -13.23 9.48 10.36
N ASP A 201 -13.80 10.18 9.39
CA ASP A 201 -15.24 10.31 9.14
C ASP A 201 -15.96 8.98 8.88
N GLY A 202 -15.22 7.92 8.52
CA GLY A 202 -15.77 6.56 8.43
C GLY A 202 -16.25 5.99 9.76
N LEU A 203 -15.82 6.57 10.89
CA LEU A 203 -16.17 6.16 12.25
C LEU A 203 -17.22 7.06 12.91
N ASP A 204 -17.83 8.01 12.18
CA ASP A 204 -18.62 9.09 12.76
C ASP A 204 -19.76 8.64 13.70
N ASP A 205 -20.47 7.55 13.38
CA ASP A 205 -21.53 7.01 14.25
C ASP A 205 -21.21 5.64 14.86
N VAL A 206 -19.92 5.30 14.97
CA VAL A 206 -19.45 4.07 15.63
C VAL A 206 -19.25 4.32 17.12
N ASP A 207 -19.82 3.46 17.97
CA ASP A 207 -19.68 3.52 19.43
C ASP A 207 -20.02 2.15 20.07
N PRO A 208 -19.11 1.54 20.86
CA PRO A 208 -17.73 1.97 21.11
C PRO A 208 -16.82 1.75 19.89
N ILE A 209 -15.65 2.40 19.88
CA ILE A 209 -14.58 2.17 18.90
C ILE A 209 -13.50 1.30 19.54
N ARG A 210 -12.96 0.33 18.78
CA ARG A 210 -11.89 -0.55 19.26
C ARG A 210 -10.56 -0.26 18.58
N ILE A 211 -9.47 -0.40 19.32
CA ILE A 211 -8.09 -0.35 18.82
C ILE A 211 -7.39 -1.63 19.26
N CYS A 212 -6.80 -2.37 18.32
CA CYS A 212 -5.97 -3.51 18.68
C CYS A 212 -4.63 -3.02 19.24
N VAL A 213 -4.30 -3.41 20.48
CA VAL A 213 -3.11 -2.99 21.22
C VAL A 213 -2.10 -4.11 21.46
N GLY A 214 -2.48 -5.35 21.14
CA GLY A 214 -1.66 -6.54 21.25
C GLY A 214 -2.34 -7.69 20.53
N TYR A 215 -1.61 -8.76 20.26
CA TYR A 215 -2.18 -10.02 19.82
C TYR A 215 -2.05 -11.08 20.92
N ARG A 216 -2.93 -12.07 20.90
CA ARG A 216 -2.80 -13.30 21.68
C ARG A 216 -2.64 -14.46 20.71
N LEU A 217 -1.56 -15.21 20.85
CA LEU A 217 -1.28 -16.42 20.08
C LEU A 217 -0.91 -17.54 21.04
N ASN A 218 -1.67 -18.64 21.01
CA ASN A 218 -1.46 -19.78 21.92
C ASN A 218 -1.39 -19.37 23.41
N GLY A 219 -2.30 -18.47 23.81
CA GLY A 219 -2.38 -17.95 25.18
C GLY A 219 -1.32 -16.90 25.55
N LYS A 220 -0.32 -16.66 24.71
CA LYS A 220 0.75 -15.67 24.95
C LYS A 220 0.44 -14.35 24.26
N ARG A 221 0.73 -13.24 24.95
CA ARG A 221 0.64 -11.90 24.38
C ARG A 221 1.84 -11.62 23.47
N LEU A 222 1.57 -11.04 22.30
CA LEU A 222 2.55 -10.50 21.37
C LEU A 222 2.31 -9.00 21.20
N ASP A 223 3.39 -8.22 21.25
CA ASP A 223 3.34 -6.77 21.01
C ASP A 223 3.87 -6.38 19.61
N VAL A 224 4.23 -7.37 18.79
CA VAL A 224 4.57 -7.24 17.37
C VAL A 224 3.93 -8.39 16.58
N PRO A 225 3.67 -8.24 15.27
CA PRO A 225 3.17 -9.33 14.44
C PRO A 225 4.17 -10.50 14.40
N PRO A 226 3.72 -11.77 14.39
CA PRO A 226 4.58 -12.90 14.08
C PRO A 226 5.09 -12.83 12.63
N CYS A 227 6.21 -13.51 12.35
CA CYS A 227 6.81 -13.53 11.01
C CYS A 227 6.06 -14.45 10.02
N ASP A 228 5.25 -15.38 10.53
CA ASP A 228 4.53 -16.35 9.73
C ASP A 228 3.06 -15.95 9.55
N ALA A 229 2.55 -16.04 8.31
CA ALA A 229 1.18 -15.65 8.00
C ALA A 229 0.15 -16.58 8.66
N VAL A 230 0.43 -17.87 8.85
CA VAL A 230 -0.49 -18.79 9.53
C VAL A 230 -0.56 -18.44 11.02
N GLN A 231 0.55 -18.11 11.65
CA GLN A 231 0.57 -17.60 13.02
C GLN A 231 -0.18 -16.28 13.15
N LEU A 232 -0.03 -15.36 12.18
CA LEU A 232 -0.77 -14.11 12.18
C LEU A 232 -2.27 -14.35 12.03
N ASP A 233 -2.69 -15.30 11.19
CA ASP A 233 -4.12 -15.64 11.01
C ASP A 233 -4.74 -16.23 12.28
N ASN A 234 -3.94 -16.94 13.08
CA ASN A 234 -4.35 -17.49 14.37
C ASN A 234 -4.23 -16.49 15.54
N CYS A 235 -3.86 -15.23 15.30
CA CYS A 235 -3.77 -14.21 16.34
C CYS A 235 -5.16 -13.70 16.71
N GLU A 236 -5.48 -13.75 18.00
CA GLU A 236 -6.65 -13.06 18.56
C GLU A 236 -6.27 -11.62 18.93
N PRO A 237 -6.97 -10.60 18.42
CA PRO A 237 -6.69 -9.21 18.76
C PRO A 237 -7.09 -8.88 20.20
N ILE A 238 -6.21 -8.19 20.92
CA ILE A 238 -6.47 -7.62 22.24
C ILE A 238 -6.87 -6.16 22.04
N TYR A 239 -8.10 -5.83 22.41
CA TYR A 239 -8.67 -4.50 22.17
C TYR A 239 -8.61 -3.58 23.39
N GLU A 240 -8.33 -2.31 23.13
CA GLU A 240 -8.72 -1.17 23.95
C GLU A 240 -10.01 -0.58 23.38
N GLU A 241 -11.00 -0.31 24.23
CA GLU A 241 -12.25 0.35 23.82
C GLU A 241 -12.19 1.84 24.16
N MET A 242 -12.63 2.67 23.22
CA MET A 242 -12.74 4.12 23.38
C MET A 242 -14.17 4.58 23.05
N PRO A 243 -14.67 5.65 23.70
CA PRO A 243 -15.95 6.24 23.33
C PRO A 243 -15.99 6.66 21.87
N GLY A 244 -17.09 6.34 21.19
CA GLY A 244 -17.43 6.93 19.90
C GLY A 244 -17.86 8.40 20.02
N TRP A 245 -18.16 9.05 18.89
CA TRP A 245 -18.61 10.45 18.90
C TRP A 245 -19.99 10.71 18.31
N LYS A 246 -20.59 9.80 17.52
CA LYS A 246 -21.96 9.92 16.97
C LYS A 246 -22.28 11.29 16.37
N GLN A 247 -21.30 11.87 15.68
CA GLN A 247 -21.39 13.22 15.13
C GLN A 247 -20.55 13.32 13.86
N SER A 248 -21.02 14.06 12.85
CA SER A 248 -20.22 14.23 11.64
C SER A 248 -18.95 15.05 11.88
N THR A 249 -17.83 14.58 11.34
CA THR A 249 -16.53 15.27 11.36
C THR A 249 -16.20 15.96 10.03
N THR A 250 -17.01 15.73 8.99
CA THR A 250 -16.69 16.06 7.58
C THR A 250 -16.48 17.54 7.26
N SER A 251 -16.98 18.45 8.10
CA SER A 251 -16.85 19.91 7.93
C SER A 251 -15.67 20.52 8.69
N ALA A 252 -14.98 19.74 9.52
CA ALA A 252 -13.86 20.22 10.31
C ALA A 252 -12.66 20.56 9.42
N LYS A 253 -12.10 21.76 9.66
CA LYS A 253 -10.88 22.27 9.01
C LYS A 253 -9.70 22.38 9.97
N LYS A 254 -9.93 22.22 11.27
CA LYS A 254 -8.92 22.26 12.35
C LYS A 254 -9.19 21.15 13.36
N LEU A 255 -8.14 20.62 13.98
CA LEU A 255 -8.27 19.56 15.00
C LEU A 255 -9.20 19.95 16.16
N SER A 256 -9.18 21.23 16.56
CA SER A 256 -10.03 21.75 17.63
C SER A 256 -11.53 21.73 17.32
N GLN A 257 -11.91 21.59 16.04
CA GLN A 257 -13.32 21.52 15.60
C GLN A 257 -13.86 20.09 15.62
N LEU A 258 -13.01 19.08 15.83
CA LEU A 258 -13.45 17.69 15.98
C LEU A 258 -14.05 17.47 17.38
N PRO A 259 -15.02 16.53 17.50
CA PRO A 259 -15.50 16.07 18.80
C PRO A 259 -14.35 15.63 19.71
N LEU A 260 -14.48 15.85 21.02
CA LEU A 260 -13.44 15.51 21.99
C LEU A 260 -13.04 14.03 21.92
N ALA A 261 -14.00 13.13 21.73
CA ALA A 261 -13.74 11.70 21.59
C ALA A 261 -12.92 11.39 20.31
N ALA A 262 -13.20 12.03 19.18
CA ALA A 262 -12.42 11.90 17.94
C ALA A 262 -10.98 12.41 18.13
N ARG A 263 -10.80 13.55 18.82
CA ARG A 263 -9.46 14.08 19.13
C ARG A 263 -8.67 13.14 20.04
N ASN A 264 -9.33 12.57 21.04
CA ASN A 264 -8.72 11.60 21.94
C ASN A 264 -8.34 10.31 21.20
N TYR A 265 -9.20 9.85 20.28
CA TYR A 265 -8.92 8.71 19.42
C TYR A 265 -7.65 8.94 18.58
N VAL A 266 -7.57 10.04 17.84
CA VAL A 266 -6.38 10.41 17.05
C VAL A 266 -5.14 10.48 17.94
N LYS A 267 -5.22 11.17 19.08
CA LYS A 267 -4.11 11.24 20.05
C LYS A 267 -3.66 9.84 20.51
N ARG A 268 -4.61 8.94 20.76
CA ARG A 268 -4.32 7.57 21.21
C ARG A 268 -3.64 6.74 20.11
N LEU A 269 -4.02 6.91 18.85
CA LEU A 269 -3.33 6.28 17.72
C LEU A 269 -1.85 6.67 17.68
N GLY A 270 -1.54 7.96 17.83
CA GLY A 270 -0.15 8.44 17.86
C GLY A 270 0.65 7.85 19.03
N GLN A 271 0.05 7.80 20.22
CA GLN A 271 0.68 7.19 21.40
C GLN A 271 0.99 5.69 21.22
N LEU A 272 0.06 4.92 20.64
CA LEU A 272 0.22 3.48 20.48
C LEU A 272 1.20 3.09 19.37
N THR A 273 1.29 3.92 18.33
CA THR A 273 2.15 3.69 17.16
C THR A 273 3.55 4.26 17.33
N GLY A 274 3.75 5.15 18.29
CA GLY A 274 5.04 5.80 18.56
C GLY A 274 5.42 6.87 17.54
N ALA A 275 4.50 7.29 16.66
CA ALA A 275 4.76 8.24 15.59
C ALA A 275 3.92 9.53 15.77
N LYS A 276 4.49 10.66 15.33
CA LYS A 276 3.82 11.96 15.35
C LYS A 276 2.71 11.97 14.30
N ILE A 277 1.48 12.26 14.67
CA ILE A 277 0.42 12.52 13.69
C ILE A 277 0.55 13.98 13.25
N SER A 278 0.68 14.22 11.95
CA SER A 278 0.75 15.56 11.36
C SER A 278 -0.42 15.88 10.43
N ILE A 279 -1.13 14.85 9.96
CA ILE A 279 -2.26 15.01 9.04
C ILE A 279 -3.44 14.17 9.52
N VAL A 280 -4.64 14.73 9.45
CA VAL A 280 -5.91 14.03 9.68
C VAL A 280 -6.88 14.34 8.54
N SER A 281 -7.44 13.34 7.88
CA SER A 281 -8.47 13.51 6.84
C SER A 281 -9.84 13.05 7.34
N VAL A 282 -10.84 13.89 7.10
CA VAL A 282 -12.26 13.72 7.46
C VAL A 282 -13.16 13.65 6.21
N GLY A 283 -12.58 13.30 5.07
CA GLY A 283 -13.34 13.09 3.83
C GLY A 283 -12.46 12.94 2.59
N PRO A 284 -13.08 12.65 1.44
CA PRO A 284 -12.37 12.29 0.20
C PRO A 284 -11.74 13.49 -0.53
N THR A 285 -12.14 14.72 -0.20
CA THR A 285 -11.67 15.91 -0.92
C THR A 285 -10.41 16.50 -0.30
N ARG A 286 -9.58 17.18 -1.10
CA ARG A 286 -8.38 17.88 -0.63
C ARG A 286 -8.68 18.88 0.50
N ALA A 287 -9.83 19.55 0.45
CA ALA A 287 -10.24 20.54 1.45
C ALA A 287 -10.61 19.91 2.82
N GLN A 288 -10.79 18.59 2.88
CA GLN A 288 -11.11 17.84 4.11
C GLN A 288 -9.86 17.19 4.73
N THR A 289 -8.70 17.77 4.46
CA THR A 289 -7.41 17.39 5.07
C THR A 289 -6.99 18.46 6.06
N ILE A 290 -6.78 18.07 7.31
CA ILE A 290 -6.38 18.90 8.44
C ILE A 290 -4.88 18.68 8.66
N PHE A 291 -4.08 19.74 8.56
CA PHE A 291 -2.67 19.75 8.94
C PHE A 291 -2.56 20.21 10.40
N LEU A 292 -1.75 19.52 11.21
CA LEU A 292 -1.62 19.71 12.67
C LEU A 292 -0.46 20.61 13.08
#